data_AF-A0A4Y8M0H0-F1
#
_entry.id   AF-A0A4Y8M0H0-F1
#
_cell.length_a   1.000
_cell.length_b   1.000
_cell.length_c   1.000
_cell.angle_alpha   90.00
_cell.angle_beta   90.00
_cell.angle_gamma   90.00
#
_symmetry.space_group_name_H-M   'P 1'
#
loop_
_entity.id
_entity.type
_entity.pdbx_description
1 polymer ?
#
loop_
_entity_poly.entity_id
_entity_poly.type
_entity_poly.pdbx_seq_one_letter_code
_entity_poly.pdbx_strand_id
1 'polypeptide(L)'
;MKIVNSHLHFPKAKLAAPNGYGYIHVAAELERPAGPFPRSTDLKRSVIRQCKAIADRLQKLPHVRNVHVFEAVLIAPGRGKLLNKRKGQVHLAKFDAVVLIETDSLQTAQASAGKFTVSRIDTTLV
;
A
#
# COMPACT_ATOMS: atom_id res chain seq x y z
N MET A 1 17.64 -11.01 -18.71
CA MET A 1 17.41 -11.00 -17.24
C MET A 1 18.65 -11.58 -16.55
N LYS A 2 19.31 -10.87 -15.62
CA LYS A 2 20.53 -11.34 -14.94
C LYS A 2 20.18 -11.85 -13.55
N ILE A 3 20.34 -13.15 -13.31
CA ILE A 3 20.13 -13.79 -12.00
C ILE A 3 21.36 -13.47 -11.13
N VAL A 4 21.16 -12.80 -9.99
CA VAL A 4 22.27 -12.28 -9.15
C VAL A 4 22.74 -13.24 -8.05
N ASN A 5 22.09 -14.38 -7.88
CA ASN A 5 22.34 -15.38 -6.83
C ASN A 5 22.33 -16.82 -7.40
N SER A 6 22.85 -17.03 -8.61
CA SER A 6 22.81 -18.34 -9.28
C SER A 6 23.52 -19.45 -8.51
N HIS A 7 24.58 -19.11 -7.78
CA HIS A 7 25.37 -20.04 -6.94
C HIS A 7 24.60 -20.57 -5.71
N LEU A 8 23.49 -19.96 -5.32
CA LEU A 8 22.73 -20.36 -4.13
C LEU A 8 21.76 -21.52 -4.40
N HIS A 9 21.64 -21.98 -5.65
CA HIS A 9 20.83 -23.14 -6.06
C HIS A 9 19.45 -23.24 -5.36
N PHE A 10 18.76 -22.11 -5.19
CA PHE A 10 17.47 -22.12 -4.52
C PHE A 10 16.49 -23.01 -5.29
N PRO A 11 15.76 -23.90 -4.61
CA PRO A 11 14.69 -24.65 -5.25
C PRO A 11 13.66 -23.68 -5.83
N LYS A 12 13.11 -24.00 -7.01
CA LYS A 12 12.06 -23.16 -7.61
C LYS A 12 10.90 -23.03 -6.63
N ALA A 13 10.49 -21.80 -6.35
CA ALA A 13 9.32 -21.54 -5.54
C ALA A 13 8.09 -22.19 -6.18
N LYS A 14 7.40 -23.04 -5.43
CA LYS A 14 6.09 -23.56 -5.84
C LYS A 14 5.07 -22.46 -5.60
N LEU A 15 4.50 -21.94 -6.68
CA LEU A 15 3.43 -20.95 -6.60
C LEU A 15 2.08 -21.66 -6.47
N ALA A 16 1.20 -21.12 -5.64
CA ALA A 16 -0.19 -21.57 -5.59
C ALA A 16 -0.97 -20.94 -6.76
N ALA A 17 -2.08 -21.57 -7.15
CA ALA A 17 -3.02 -20.93 -8.06
C ALA A 17 -3.61 -19.66 -7.41
N PRO A 18 -3.88 -18.59 -8.19
CA PRO A 18 -4.58 -17.42 -7.68
C PRO A 18 -5.95 -17.81 -7.10
N ASN A 19 -6.38 -17.10 -6.06
CA ASN A 19 -7.77 -17.19 -5.63
C ASN A 19 -8.69 -16.42 -6.60
N GLY A 20 -9.99 -16.69 -6.57
CA GLY A 20 -10.96 -16.03 -7.46
C GLY A 20 -11.31 -14.59 -7.08
N TYR A 21 -10.67 -14.03 -6.05
CA TYR A 21 -11.01 -12.74 -5.47
C TYR A 21 -10.38 -11.57 -6.22
N GLY A 22 -10.98 -10.39 -6.05
CA GLY A 22 -10.40 -9.13 -6.50
C GLY A 22 -9.76 -8.37 -5.35
N TYR A 23 -8.76 -7.55 -5.66
CA TYR A 23 -8.07 -6.73 -4.67
C TYR A 23 -7.90 -5.31 -5.17
N ILE A 24 -8.25 -4.34 -4.32
CA ILE A 24 -7.99 -2.91 -4.54
C ILE A 24 -7.00 -2.46 -3.47
N HIS A 25 -5.86 -1.94 -3.92
CA HIS A 25 -4.80 -1.45 -3.05
C HIS A 25 -4.70 0.07 -3.18
N VAL A 26 -5.01 0.77 -2.09
CA VAL A 26 -4.88 2.22 -1.97
C VAL A 26 -3.74 2.51 -1.02
N ALA A 27 -2.70 3.20 -1.49
CA ALA A 27 -1.54 3.53 -0.68
C ALA A 27 -1.24 5.03 -0.77
N ALA A 28 -0.92 5.62 0.38
CA ALA A 28 -0.62 7.03 0.50
C ALA A 28 0.69 7.25 1.25
N GLU A 29 1.43 8.26 0.81
CA GLU A 29 2.52 8.87 1.57
C GLU A 29 1.97 10.17 2.13
N LEU A 30 1.55 10.16 3.39
CA LEU A 30 0.98 11.34 4.03
C LEU A 30 2.11 12.28 4.47
N GLU A 31 3.20 11.72 4.97
CA GLU A 31 4.31 12.51 5.48
C GLU A 31 5.69 11.97 5.11
N ARG A 32 6.66 12.88 5.03
CA ARG A 32 8.07 12.48 4.87
C ARG A 32 8.63 12.03 6.23
N PRO A 33 9.06 10.77 6.38
CA PRO A 33 9.68 10.32 7.62
C PRO A 33 10.99 11.08 7.85
N ALA A 34 11.20 11.57 9.07
CA ALA A 34 12.44 12.23 9.52
C ALA A 34 13.46 11.23 10.13
N GLY A 35 13.19 9.94 9.99
CA GLY A 35 13.93 8.83 10.59
C GLY A 35 13.26 7.50 10.25
N PRO A 36 13.65 6.38 10.88
CA PRO A 36 13.03 5.07 10.62
C PRO A 36 11.60 4.96 11.17
N PHE A 37 11.23 5.82 12.11
CA PHE A 37 9.89 5.86 12.69
C PHE A 37 9.06 6.95 11.99
N PRO A 38 7.90 6.60 11.41
CA PRO A 38 6.94 7.60 10.92
C PRO A 38 6.48 8.52 12.05
N ARG A 39 6.25 9.79 11.74
CA ARG A 39 5.68 10.71 12.73
C ARG A 39 4.22 10.33 12.98
N SER A 40 3.72 10.67 14.17
CA SER A 40 2.29 10.62 14.49
C SER A 40 1.81 12.06 14.67
N THR A 41 1.49 12.72 13.56
CA THR A 41 0.92 14.06 13.56
C THR A 41 -0.61 14.01 13.61
N ASP A 42 -1.23 15.15 13.84
CA ASP A 42 -2.70 15.27 13.80
C ASP A 42 -3.26 14.98 12.40
N LEU A 43 -2.54 15.38 11.35
CA LEU A 43 -2.92 15.09 9.97
C LEU A 43 -2.98 13.59 9.73
N LYS A 44 -1.88 12.88 10.02
CA LYS A 44 -1.81 11.41 9.85
C LYS A 44 -2.89 10.71 10.66
N ARG A 45 -3.06 11.07 11.94
CA ARG A 45 -4.12 10.51 12.79
C ARG A 45 -5.51 10.75 12.22
N SER A 46 -5.78 11.95 11.70
CA SER A 46 -7.06 12.30 11.09
C SER A 46 -7.35 11.46 9.85
N VAL A 47 -6.36 11.31 8.96
CA VAL A 47 -6.50 10.49 7.75
C VAL A 47 -6.72 9.02 8.12
N ILE A 48 -5.92 8.43 9.02
CA ILE A 48 -6.09 7.04 9.44
C ILE A 48 -7.49 6.82 10.05
N ARG A 49 -7.99 7.75 10.86
CA ARG A 49 -9.36 7.69 11.41
C ARG A 49 -10.42 7.72 10.30
N GLN A 50 -10.25 8.57 9.29
CA GLN A 50 -11.14 8.61 8.14
C GLN A 50 -11.10 7.31 7.33
N CYS A 51 -9.91 6.77 7.08
CA CYS A 51 -9.74 5.48 6.42
C CYS A 51 -10.46 4.35 7.17
N LYS A 52 -10.35 4.30 8.50
CA LYS A 52 -11.08 3.31 9.32
C LYS A 52 -12.59 3.48 9.21
N ALA A 53 -13.11 4.70 9.31
CA ALA A 53 -14.54 4.95 9.17
C ALA A 53 -15.07 4.58 7.76
N ILE A 54 -14.27 4.82 6.71
CA ILE A 54 -14.59 4.39 5.35
C ILE A 54 -14.55 2.86 5.24
N ALA A 55 -13.54 2.22 5.83
CA ALA A 55 -13.41 0.77 5.84
C ALA A 55 -14.64 0.11 6.50
N ASP A 56 -15.11 0.63 7.64
CA ASP A 56 -16.31 0.12 8.32
C ASP A 56 -17.57 0.23 7.46
N ARG A 57 -17.65 1.23 6.58
CA ARG A 57 -18.76 1.36 5.62
C ARG A 57 -18.60 0.40 4.45
N LEU A 58 -17.39 0.29 3.89
CA LEU A 58 -17.08 -0.61 2.79
C LEU A 58 -17.29 -2.08 3.17
N GLN A 59 -16.93 -2.46 4.40
CA GLN A 59 -17.08 -3.81 4.94
C GLN A 59 -18.54 -4.29 4.97
N LYS A 60 -19.51 -3.38 4.91
CA LYS A 60 -20.95 -3.69 4.86
C LYS A 60 -21.49 -3.87 3.44
N LEU A 61 -20.69 -3.63 2.42
CA LEU A 61 -21.12 -3.79 1.03
C LEU A 61 -21.11 -5.28 0.64
N PRO A 62 -22.13 -5.77 -0.09
CA PRO A 62 -22.31 -7.20 -0.34
C PRO A 62 -21.17 -7.84 -1.16
N HIS A 63 -20.49 -7.06 -2.00
CA HIS A 63 -19.39 -7.55 -2.85
C HIS A 63 -17.99 -7.34 -2.23
N VAL A 64 -17.94 -6.75 -1.03
CA VAL A 64 -16.70 -6.53 -0.27
C VAL A 64 -16.60 -7.62 0.78
N ARG A 65 -15.51 -8.39 0.72
CA ARG A 65 -15.24 -9.49 1.65
C ARG A 65 -14.52 -8.97 2.89
N ASN A 66 -13.45 -8.21 2.68
CA ASN A 66 -12.61 -7.69 3.76
C ASN A 66 -12.09 -6.30 3.41
N VAL A 67 -11.92 -5.47 4.43
CA VAL A 67 -11.20 -4.21 4.33
C VAL A 67 -10.20 -4.08 5.48
N HIS A 68 -8.94 -3.88 5.14
CA HIS A 68 -7.86 -3.70 6.11
C HIS A 68 -7.22 -2.33 5.94
N VAL A 69 -7.04 -1.62 7.05
CA VAL A 69 -6.28 -0.37 7.12
C VAL A 69 -4.98 -0.65 7.85
N PHE A 70 -3.86 -0.42 7.17
CA PHE A 70 -2.52 -0.57 7.70
C PHE A 70 -1.90 0.80 7.91
N GLU A 71 -1.26 0.97 9.06
CA GLU A 71 -0.43 2.13 9.38
C GLU A 71 1.01 1.67 9.53
N ALA A 72 1.95 2.38 8.90
CA ALA A 72 3.36 2.09 9.09
C ALA A 72 3.80 2.50 10.50
N VAL A 73 4.39 1.54 11.22
CA VAL A 73 5.05 1.76 12.53
C VAL A 73 6.58 1.83 12.41
N LEU A 74 7.14 1.22 11.36
CA LEU A 74 8.58 1.21 11.06
C LEU A 74 8.78 1.22 9.55
N ILE A 75 9.62 2.15 9.09
CA ILE A 75 10.14 2.16 7.73
C ILE A 75 11.64 1.86 7.85
N ALA A 76 12.00 0.62 7.53
CA ALA A 76 13.35 0.13 7.75
C ALA A 76 14.39 1.05 7.08
N PRO A 77 15.47 1.44 7.80
CA PRO A 77 16.52 2.24 7.22
C PRO A 77 17.29 1.41 6.19
N GLY A 78 17.67 2.07 5.10
CA GLY A 78 18.52 1.48 4.08
C GLY A 78 17.88 1.41 2.70
N ARG A 79 18.73 1.56 1.70
CA ARG A 79 18.43 1.34 0.29
C ARG A 79 19.32 0.18 -0.10
N GLY A 80 18.74 -0.98 -0.40
CA GLY A 80 19.54 -2.13 -0.86
C GLY A 80 20.44 -1.74 -2.04
N LYS A 81 21.52 -2.50 -2.29
CA LYS A 81 22.51 -2.17 -3.35
C LYS A 81 21.87 -1.80 -4.70
N LEU A 82 20.75 -2.44 -5.03
CA LEU A 82 19.97 -2.15 -6.24
C LEU A 82 19.36 -0.74 -6.26
N LEU A 83 18.75 -0.30 -5.15
CA LEU A 83 18.14 1.01 -5.02
C LEU A 83 19.19 2.13 -4.97
N ASN A 84 20.37 1.86 -4.41
CA ASN A 84 21.49 2.80 -4.47
C ASN A 84 21.99 3.03 -5.90
N LYS A 85 22.10 1.97 -6.70
CA LYS A 85 22.45 2.08 -8.13
C LYS A 85 21.42 2.84 -8.96
N ARG A 86 20.19 2.95 -8.48
CA ARG A 86 19.07 3.63 -9.14
C ARG A 86 18.62 4.89 -8.41
N LYS A 87 19.50 5.49 -7.59
CA LYS A 87 19.19 6.69 -6.82
C LYS A 87 18.74 7.81 -7.78
N GLY A 88 17.56 8.37 -7.54
CA GLY A 88 16.96 9.42 -8.38
C GLY A 88 16.24 8.89 -9.64
N GLN A 89 16.34 7.60 -9.95
CA GLN A 89 15.66 6.98 -11.10
C GLN A 89 14.36 6.25 -10.71
N VAL A 90 14.21 5.91 -9.43
CA VAL A 90 13.01 5.25 -8.90
C VAL A 90 12.49 6.01 -7.69
N HIS A 91 11.18 6.25 -7.68
CA HIS A 91 10.50 6.71 -6.47
C HIS A 91 10.56 5.60 -5.43
N LEU A 92 11.05 5.92 -4.24
CA LEU A 92 11.05 4.97 -3.15
C LEU A 92 9.67 5.03 -2.50
N ALA A 93 8.89 3.97 -2.67
CA ALA A 93 7.60 3.83 -2.00
C ALA A 93 7.80 3.88 -0.47
N LYS A 94 7.32 4.96 0.16
CA LYS A 94 7.36 5.20 1.61
C LYS A 94 5.95 5.38 2.15
N PHE A 95 5.06 4.44 1.83
CA PHE A 95 3.68 4.51 2.28
C PHE A 95 3.61 4.43 3.80
N ASP A 96 2.88 5.35 4.41
CA ASP A 96 2.62 5.38 5.84
C ASP A 96 1.16 5.02 6.19
N ALA A 97 0.30 4.96 5.17
CA ALA A 97 -1.05 4.44 5.22
C ALA A 97 -1.35 3.57 3.99
N VAL A 98 -1.97 2.41 4.21
CA VAL A 98 -2.45 1.50 3.14
C VAL A 98 -3.84 1.01 3.49
N VAL A 99 -4.74 0.98 2.50
CA VAL A 99 -6.03 0.32 2.59
C VAL A 99 -6.08 -0.80 1.55
N LEU A 100 -6.36 -2.01 2.01
CA LEU A 100 -6.56 -3.19 1.16
C LEU A 100 -8.04 -3.59 1.21
N ILE A 101 -8.67 -3.65 0.06
CA ILE A 101 -10.07 -4.08 -0.09
C ILE A 101 -10.08 -5.39 -0.88
N GLU A 102 -10.62 -6.44 -0.30
CA GLU A 102 -10.88 -7.72 -0.95
C GLU A 102 -12.32 -7.76 -1.43
N THR A 103 -12.53 -8.13 -2.68
CA THR A 103 -13.84 -8.30 -3.31
C THR A 103 -14.09 -9.75 -3.71
N ASP A 104 -15.35 -10.08 -3.93
CA ASP A 104 -15.78 -11.41 -4.37
C ASP A 104 -15.17 -11.86 -5.72
N SER A 105 -14.83 -10.92 -6.59
CA SER A 105 -14.23 -11.19 -7.89
C SER A 105 -13.32 -10.08 -8.39
N LEU A 106 -12.44 -10.41 -9.34
CA LEU A 106 -11.62 -9.43 -10.07
C LEU A 106 -12.48 -8.38 -10.79
N GLN A 107 -13.61 -8.80 -11.37
CA GLN A 107 -14.48 -7.91 -12.13
C GLN A 107 -15.10 -6.83 -11.25
N THR A 108 -15.52 -7.20 -10.03
CA THR A 108 -15.98 -6.25 -9.01
C THR A 108 -14.89 -5.24 -8.69
N ALA A 109 -13.66 -5.70 -8.41
CA ALA A 109 -12.55 -4.80 -8.09
C ALA A 109 -12.28 -3.79 -9.22
N GLN A 110 -12.29 -4.24 -10.48
CA GLN A 110 -12.09 -3.37 -11.64
C GLN A 110 -13.21 -2.34 -11.82
N ALA A 111 -14.47 -2.75 -11.68
CA ALA A 111 -15.62 -1.86 -11.79
C ALA A 111 -15.66 -0.80 -10.68
N SER A 112 -15.13 -1.13 -9.50
CA SER A 112 -15.00 -0.21 -8.37
C SER A 112 -13.78 0.71 -8.50
N ALA A 113 -12.65 0.21 -9.02
CA ALA A 113 -11.39 0.96 -9.14
C ALA A 113 -11.55 2.28 -9.91
N GLY A 114 -12.34 2.29 -10.99
CA GLY A 114 -12.60 3.50 -11.80
C GLY A 114 -13.46 4.57 -11.11
N LYS A 115 -14.04 4.27 -9.94
CA LYS A 115 -14.91 5.19 -9.17
C LYS A 115 -14.22 5.76 -7.93
N PHE A 116 -12.99 5.33 -7.62
CA PHE A 116 -12.21 5.90 -6.53
C PHE A 116 -11.51 7.17 -7.01
N THR A 117 -12.12 8.32 -6.77
CA THR A 117 -11.46 9.62 -6.94
C THR A 117 -10.48 9.82 -5.79
N VAL A 118 -9.18 9.74 -6.08
CA VAL A 118 -8.13 10.19 -5.15
C VAL A 118 -8.11 11.72 -5.23
N SER A 119 -8.81 12.39 -4.31
CA SER A 119 -8.63 13.82 -4.13
C SER A 119 -7.28 14.05 -3.45
N ARG A 120 -6.41 14.80 -4.13
CA ARG A 120 -5.18 15.32 -3.54
C ARG A 120 -5.59 16.21 -2.35
N ILE A 121 -5.24 15.84 -1.13
CA ILE A 121 -5.42 16.70 0.03
C ILE A 121 -4.28 17.72 -0.02
N ASP A 122 -4.44 18.78 -0.82
CA ASP A 122 -3.52 19.90 -0.83
C ASP A 122 -3.66 20.64 0.51
N THR A 123 -2.67 20.45 1.38
CA THR A 123 -2.61 21.16 2.67
C THR A 123 -1.68 22.35 2.51
N THR A 124 -2.22 23.46 2.02
CA THR A 124 -1.58 24.78 2.16
C THR A 124 -1.75 25.19 3.62
N LEU A 125 -0.72 24.97 4.44
CA LEU A 125 -0.61 25.57 5.77
C LEU A 125 0.28 26.81 5.64
N VAL A 126 -0.34 27.99 5.74
CA VAL A 126 0.27 29.21 6.29
C VAL A 126 -0.35 29.41 7.66
#